data_AF-A0A1M2Z861-F1
#
_entry.id   AF-A0A1M2Z861-F1
#
_cell.length_a   1.000
_cell.length_b   1.000
_cell.length_c   1.000
_cell.angle_alpha   90.00
_cell.angle_beta   90.00
_cell.angle_gamma   90.00
#
_symmetry.space_group_name_H-M   'P 1'
#
loop_
_entity.id
_entity.type
_entity.pdbx_description
1 polymer ?
#
loop_
_entity_poly.entity_id
_entity_poly.type
_entity_poly.pdbx_seq_one_letter_code
_entity_poly.pdbx_strand_id
1 'polypeptide(L)' 'MAKTLVPQARDALNKFKMESASEVGVTLKAGYNGDITSRQAGSIGGQMVKKMIQAYENGLK' A
#
# COMPACT_ATOMS: atom_id res chain seq x y z
N MET A 1 12.02 0.66 0.41
CA MET A 1 11.00 -0.04 -0.40
C MET A 1 11.64 -1.26 -1.02
N ALA A 2 11.09 -2.45 -0.77
CA ALA A 2 11.56 -3.71 -1.35
C ALA A 2 11.61 -3.66 -2.89
N LYS A 3 12.35 -4.60 -3.49
CA LYS A 3 12.47 -4.73 -4.94
C LYS A 3 11.09 -4.96 -5.56
N THR A 4 10.69 -4.08 -6.48
CA THR A 4 9.44 -4.22 -7.23
C THR A 4 9.65 -5.22 -8.37
N LEU A 5 8.71 -6.15 -8.55
CA LEU A 5 8.77 -7.14 -9.64
C LEU A 5 8.66 -6.48 -11.03
N VAL A 6 7.88 -5.40 -11.11
CA VAL A 6 7.74 -4.55 -12.30
C VAL A 6 8.35 -3.18 -11.97
N PRO A 7 9.58 -2.87 -12.43
CA PRO A 7 10.27 -1.62 -12.09
C PRO A 7 9.48 -0.36 -12.45
N GLN A 8 8.80 -0.37 -13.59
CA GLN A 8 7.99 0.74 -14.10
C GLN A 8 6.80 1.06 -13.18
N ALA A 9 6.33 0.10 -12.40
CA ALA A 9 5.20 0.27 -11.49
C ALA A 9 5.59 0.91 -10.15
N ARG A 10 6.88 1.19 -9.90
CA ARG A 10 7.38 1.60 -8.58
C ARG A 10 6.70 2.87 -8.06
N ASP A 11 6.54 3.88 -8.91
CA ASP A 11 5.92 5.15 -8.50
C ASP A 11 4.41 5.02 -8.29
N ALA A 12 3.74 4.24 -9.14
CA ALA A 12 2.33 3.92 -8.96
C ALA A 12 2.10 3.14 -7.65
N LEU A 13 2.93 2.15 -7.35
CA LEU A 13 2.88 1.39 -6.11
C LEU A 13 3.18 2.24 -4.87
N ASN A 14 4.08 3.23 -4.99
CA ASN A 14 4.33 4.19 -3.92
C ASN A 14 3.08 5.02 -3.63
N LYS A 15 2.43 5.58 -4.66
CA LYS A 15 1.18 6.35 -4.50
C LYS A 15 0.08 5.48 -3.88
N PHE A 16 -0.11 4.28 -4.41
CA PHE A 16 -1.09 3.32 -3.91
C PHE A 16 -0.90 3.00 -2.42
N LYS A 17 0.33 2.78 -1.98
CA LYS A 17 0.67 2.58 -0.57
C LYS A 17 0.32 3.80 0.28
N MET A 18 0.62 5.01 -0.18
CA MET A 18 0.32 6.24 0.55
C MET A 18 -1.19 6.44 0.70
N GLU A 19 -1.97 6.20 -0.36
CA GLU A 19 -3.44 6.24 -0.34
C GLU A 19 -4.02 5.21 0.62
N SER A 20 -3.58 3.95 0.53
CA SER A 20 -4.00 2.89 1.45
C SER A 20 -3.66 3.21 2.90
N ALA A 21 -2.56 3.92 3.16
CA ALA A 21 -2.21 4.35 4.51
C ALA A 21 -3.16 5.44 5.03
N SER A 22 -3.46 6.45 4.20
CA SER A 22 -4.44 7.48 4.55
C SER A 22 -5.81 6.91 4.88
N GLU A 23 -6.27 5.89 4.13
CA GLU A 23 -7.57 5.24 4.37
C GLU A 23 -7.66 4.46 5.68
N VAL A 24 -6.55 3.90 6.16
CA VAL A 24 -6.50 3.25 7.48
C VAL A 24 -6.16 4.22 8.61
N GLY A 25 -6.09 5.53 8.33
CA GLY A 25 -5.73 6.55 9.31
C GLY A 25 -4.27 6.48 9.77
N VAL A 26 -3.37 5.89 8.96
CA VAL A 26 -1.94 5.82 9.25
C VAL A 26 -1.21 6.83 8.38
N THR A 27 -0.49 7.75 9.01
CA THR A 27 0.33 8.72 8.28
C THR A 27 1.70 8.13 7.98
N LEU A 28 2.03 7.98 6.70
CA LEU A 28 3.39 7.64 6.27
C LEU A 28 4.18 8.90 5.93
N LYS A 29 5.43 8.95 6.36
CA LYS A 29 6.41 9.99 6.01
C LYS A 29 7.19 9.57 4.77
N ALA A 30 7.58 10.55 3.97
CA ALA A 30 8.54 10.37 2.88
C ALA A 30 9.94 10.15 3.47
N GLY A 31 10.23 8.93 3.93
CA GLY A 31 11.47 8.60 4.61
C GLY A 31 11.31 7.43 5.58
N TYR A 32 11.99 7.52 6.71
CA TYR A 32 11.93 6.50 7.76
C TYR A 32 10.57 6.54 8.46
N ASN A 33 9.96 5.37 8.60
CA ASN A 33 8.67 5.15 9.28
C ASN A 33 8.82 4.12 10.41
N GLY A 34 9.97 4.09 11.11
CA GLY A 34 10.19 3.12 12.19
C GLY A 34 9.38 3.39 13.46
N ASP A 35 8.70 4.54 13.52
CA ASP A 35 7.75 4.93 14.56
C ASP A 35 6.37 4.25 14.41
N ILE A 36 6.06 3.67 13.25
CA ILE A 36 4.79 2.95 13.07
C ILE A 36 4.87 1.55 13.69
N THR A 37 3.81 1.15 14.38
CA THR A 37 3.71 -0.20 14.93
C THR A 37 3.55 -1.23 13.81
N SER A 38 3.98 -2.47 14.05
CA SER A 38 3.76 -3.59 13.12
C SER A 38 2.28 -3.78 12.77
N ARG A 39 1.37 -3.46 13.70
CA ARG A 39 -0.08 -3.46 13.46
C ARG A 39 -0.48 -2.43 12.42
N GLN A 40 -0.01 -1.19 12.53
CA GLN A 40 -0.28 -0.13 11.56
C GLN A 40 0.29 -0.46 10.18
N ALA A 41 1.54 -0.91 10.13
CA ALA A 41 2.15 -1.37 8.87
C ALA A 41 1.35 -2.52 8.23
N GLY A 42 0.90 -3.48 9.05
CA GLY A 42 0.05 -4.59 8.62
C GLY A 42 -1.31 -4.12 8.09
N SER A 43 -1.95 -3.15 8.74
CA SER A 43 -3.22 -2.57 8.28
C SER A 43 -3.10 -1.90 6.90
N ILE A 44 -1.99 -1.19 6.65
CA ILE A 44 -1.71 -0.59 5.34
C ILE A 44 -1.62 -1.68 4.27
N GLY A 45 -0.78 -2.70 4.51
CA GLY A 45 -0.60 -3.82 3.57
C GLY A 45 -1.89 -4.60 3.32
N GLY A 46 -2.71 -4.81 4.37
CA GLY A 46 -4.02 -5.43 4.27
C GLY A 46 -4.99 -4.66 3.37
N GLN A 47 -5.04 -3.32 3.48
CA GLN A 47 -5.88 -2.52 2.57
C GLN A 47 -5.37 -2.53 1.13
N MET A 48 -4.06 -2.50 0.93
CA MET A 48 -3.49 -2.65 -0.42
C MET A 48 -3.96 -3.95 -1.08
N VAL A 49 -3.88 -5.08 -0.36
CA VAL A 49 -4.36 -6.38 -0.86
C VAL A 49 -5.86 -6.37 -1.11
N LYS A 50 -6.66 -5.80 -0.19
CA LYS A 50 -8.12 -5.70 -0.35
C LYS A 50 -8.51 -4.97 -1.64
N LYS A 51 -7.88 -3.83 -1.91
CA LYS A 51 -8.08 -3.06 -3.15
C LYS A 51 -7.64 -3.84 -4.39
N MET A 52 -6.52 -4.56 -4.33
CA MET A 52 -6.06 -5.40 -5.43
C MET A 52 -7.07 -6.49 -5.76
N ILE A 53 -7.63 -7.16 -4.75
CA ILE A 53 -8.68 -8.18 -4.91
C ILE A 53 -9.92 -7.54 -5.54
N GLN A 54 -10.38 -6.41 -5.01
CA GLN A 54 -11.54 -5.70 -5.56
C GLN A 54 -11.35 -5.30 -7.04
N ALA A 55 -10.17 -4.79 -7.41
CA ALA A 55 -9.85 -4.45 -8.79
C ALA A 55 -9.85 -5.69 -9.70
N TYR A 56 -9.31 -6.81 -9.20
CA TYR A 56 -9.32 -8.08 -9.91
C TYR A 56 -10.74 -8.62 -10.10
N GLU A 57 -11.56 -8.65 -9.04
CA GLU A 57 -12.96 -9.05 -9.09
C GLU A 57 -13.77 -8.20 -10.08
N ASN A 58 -13.53 -6.88 -10.11
CA ASN A 58 -14.18 -6.00 -11.07
C ASN A 58 -13.77 -6.26 -12.52
N GLY A 59 -12.55 -6.74 -12.77
CA GLY A 59 -12.10 -7.14 -14.10
C GLY A 59 -12.61 -8.51 -14.56
N LEU A 60 -13.19 -9.30 -13.66
CA LEU A 60 -13.84 -10.58 -13.99
C LEU A 60 -15.34 -10.42 -14.31
N LYS A 61 -15.93 -9.25 -14.02
CA LYS A 61 -17.30 -8.90 -14.40
C LYS A 61 -17.35 -8.54 -15.88
#